data_AF-A0A0M5JSM9-F1
#
_entry.id   AF-A0A0M5JSM9-F1
#
_cell.length_a   1.000
_cell.length_b   1.000
_cell.length_c   1.000
_cell.angle_alpha   90.00
_cell.angle_beta   90.00
_cell.angle_gamma   90.00
#
_symmetry.space_group_name_H-M   'P 1'
#
loop_
_entity.id
_entity.type
_entity.pdbx_description
1 polymer ?
#
loop_
_entity_poly.entity_id
_entity_poly.type
_entity_poly.pdbx_seq_one_letter_code
_entity_poly.pdbx_strand_id
1 'polypeptide(L)'
;MRPAAGLDAAFFVLLTLPALRIFGKQHLNLPTALLHFIPFVNNIRVPTRWVMMVSLLLPVVSFSALEAIWQPWLRPRWQTALSGLLLGMILVEYWPKPVHLTTANDIPAVYAEVTRLPGTTLFPVPFGLLDGNRQVGIVQTEQFFYQTQHHKKLPIGYLSRISPDVFASFQQDIVLGRLLALQTHPDTVLPVVCTPAQVQAFLRKYQPAAFVVHPNYQNQPVHRYLRQMLLPLGYSERLIDGYSLLWRPASEIR
;
A
#
# COMPACT_ATOMS: atom_id res chain seq x y z
N MET A 1 25.26 -33.31 -29.84
CA MET A 1 24.75 -33.03 -28.47
C MET A 1 23.44 -32.28 -28.62
N ARG A 2 22.32 -32.85 -28.15
CA ARG A 2 21.01 -32.18 -28.18
C ARG A 2 21.01 -31.05 -27.13
N PRO A 3 20.47 -29.86 -27.43
CA PRO A 3 20.49 -28.75 -26.48
C PRO A 3 19.55 -29.08 -25.30
N ALA A 4 20.13 -29.27 -24.11
CA ALA A 4 19.40 -29.39 -22.83
C ALA A 4 18.75 -28.06 -22.38
N ALA A 5 18.88 -27.00 -23.18
CA ALA A 5 18.48 -25.63 -22.87
C ALA A 5 17.03 -25.48 -22.36
N GLY A 6 16.10 -26.32 -22.83
CA GLY A 6 14.71 -26.27 -22.38
C GLY A 6 14.52 -26.74 -20.94
N LEU A 7 15.28 -27.75 -20.50
CA LEU A 7 15.20 -28.27 -19.14
C LEU A 7 15.89 -27.31 -18.15
N ASP A 8 17.03 -26.76 -18.55
CA ASP A 8 17.80 -25.80 -17.76
C ASP A 8 17.03 -24.49 -17.56
N ALA A 9 16.39 -23.98 -18.62
CA ALA A 9 15.54 -22.79 -18.53
C ALA A 9 14.30 -23.04 -17.66
N ALA A 10 13.65 -24.20 -17.77
CA ALA A 10 12.51 -24.55 -16.93
C ALA A 10 12.91 -24.67 -15.45
N PHE A 11 14.03 -25.35 -15.18
CA PHE A 11 14.58 -25.48 -13.83
C PHE A 11 14.98 -24.13 -13.23
N PHE A 12 15.59 -23.27 -14.05
CA PHE A 12 15.94 -21.92 -13.66
C PHE A 12 14.71 -21.06 -13.36
N VAL A 13 13.66 -21.08 -14.19
CA VAL A 13 12.40 -20.37 -13.93
C VAL A 13 11.73 -20.88 -12.65
N LEU A 14 11.71 -22.19 -12.45
CA LEU A 14 11.16 -22.85 -11.26
C LEU A 14 11.88 -22.41 -9.96
N LEU A 15 13.19 -22.17 -10.05
CA LEU A 15 14.05 -21.79 -8.92
C LEU A 15 14.26 -20.28 -8.75
N THR A 16 13.85 -19.44 -9.70
CA THR A 16 14.07 -17.98 -9.64
C THR A 16 12.79 -17.18 -9.43
N LEU A 17 11.65 -17.66 -9.93
CA LEU A 17 10.37 -16.96 -9.77
C LEU A 17 9.58 -17.55 -8.60
N PRO A 18 9.00 -16.73 -7.69
CA PRO A 18 8.16 -17.21 -6.59
C PRO A 18 6.78 -17.67 -7.04
N ALA A 19 6.26 -17.09 -8.13
CA ALA A 19 4.97 -17.45 -8.68
C ALA A 19 4.92 -17.23 -10.20
N LEU A 20 4.18 -18.09 -10.89
CA LEU A 20 3.87 -17.93 -12.30
C LEU A 20 2.74 -16.91 -12.45
N ARG A 21 3.03 -15.80 -13.12
CA ARG A 21 2.05 -14.75 -13.44
C ARG A 21 1.80 -14.71 -14.94
N ILE A 22 0.53 -14.73 -15.32
CA ILE A 22 0.08 -14.59 -16.72
C ILE A 22 -0.95 -13.47 -16.73
N PHE A 23 -0.75 -12.43 -17.56
CA PHE A 23 -1.55 -11.20 -17.58
C PHE A 23 -1.62 -10.48 -16.22
N GLY A 24 -0.51 -10.45 -15.48
CA GLY A 24 -0.44 -9.83 -14.16
C GLY A 24 -1.20 -10.55 -13.05
N LYS A 25 -1.92 -11.63 -13.35
CA LYS A 25 -2.61 -12.48 -12.37
C LYS A 25 -1.73 -13.66 -11.99
N GLN A 26 -1.70 -13.98 -10.69
CA GLN A 26 -0.96 -15.10 -10.14
C GLN A 26 -1.76 -16.40 -10.31
N HIS A 27 -1.17 -17.40 -10.96
CA HIS A 27 -1.83 -18.68 -11.25
C HIS A 27 -1.26 -19.84 -10.43
N LEU A 28 0.05 -19.85 -10.19
CA LEU A 28 0.71 -20.96 -9.48
C LEU A 28 1.86 -20.45 -8.60
N ASN A 29 1.95 -20.96 -7.38
CA ASN A 29 3.11 -20.75 -6.52
C ASN A 29 4.19 -21.77 -6.88
N LEU A 30 5.41 -21.29 -7.14
CA LEU A 30 6.54 -22.14 -7.52
C LEU A 30 7.32 -22.59 -6.26
N PRO A 31 8.24 -23.57 -6.33
CA PRO A 31 8.94 -24.12 -5.16
C PRO A 31 9.65 -23.08 -4.29
N THR A 32 10.15 -22.00 -4.87
CA THR A 32 10.72 -20.86 -4.14
C THR A 32 9.71 -20.13 -3.25
N ALA A 33 8.40 -20.24 -3.50
CA ALA A 33 7.38 -19.73 -2.59
C ALA A 33 7.46 -20.37 -1.21
N LEU A 34 8.01 -21.59 -1.11
CA LEU A 34 8.21 -22.26 0.18
C LEU A 34 9.18 -21.49 1.09
N LEU A 35 10.09 -20.69 0.52
CA LEU A 35 11.02 -19.85 1.29
C LEU A 35 10.31 -18.77 2.10
N HIS A 36 9.07 -18.39 1.74
CA HIS A 36 8.25 -17.47 2.55
C HIS A 36 7.79 -18.08 3.88
N PHE A 37 7.74 -19.41 4.00
CA PHE A 37 7.39 -20.07 5.26
C PHE A 37 8.58 -20.22 6.21
N ILE A 38 9.81 -19.96 5.73
CA ILE A 38 11.00 -20.04 6.57
C ILE A 38 11.18 -18.69 7.28
N PRO A 39 11.13 -18.65 8.62
CA PRO A 39 11.42 -17.42 9.36
C PRO A 39 12.82 -16.90 9.00
N PHE A 40 13.04 -15.59 9.05
CA PHE A 40 14.26 -14.88 8.60
C PHE A 40 14.44 -14.75 7.07
N VAL A 41 14.17 -15.80 6.29
CA VAL A 41 14.25 -15.76 4.81
C VAL A 41 13.08 -14.99 4.21
N ASN A 42 11.90 -15.02 4.84
CA ASN A 42 10.73 -14.26 4.42
C ASN A 42 10.95 -12.72 4.39
N ASN A 43 11.94 -12.20 5.13
CA ASN A 43 12.26 -10.77 5.18
C ASN A 43 13.34 -10.35 4.15
N ILE A 44 13.87 -11.32 3.41
CA ILE A 44 14.85 -11.09 2.36
C ILE A 44 14.06 -10.57 1.13
N ARG A 45 13.95 -9.24 0.98
CA ARG A 45 13.42 -8.56 -0.24
C ARG A 45 14.30 -8.75 -1.49
N VAL A 46 15.08 -9.82 -1.53
CA VAL A 46 16.20 -9.99 -2.45
C VAL A 46 15.81 -10.70 -3.75
N PRO A 47 14.79 -11.59 -3.84
CA PRO A 47 14.43 -12.16 -5.14
C PRO A 47 14.07 -11.08 -6.15
N THR A 48 13.36 -10.01 -5.76
CA THR A 48 12.90 -8.99 -6.71
C THR A 48 14.05 -8.29 -7.45
N ARG A 49 15.20 -8.08 -6.79
CA ARG A 49 16.38 -7.49 -7.42
C ARG A 49 17.09 -8.45 -8.37
N TRP A 50 17.20 -9.73 -8.00
CA TRP A 50 17.77 -10.74 -8.89
C TRP A 50 16.85 -11.09 -10.05
N VAL A 51 15.53 -11.11 -9.81
CA VAL A 51 14.49 -11.31 -10.84
C VAL A 51 14.57 -10.22 -11.90
N MET A 52 14.96 -8.98 -11.57
CA MET A 52 15.25 -7.96 -12.58
C MET A 52 16.45 -8.36 -13.47
N MET A 53 17.55 -8.85 -12.88
CA MET A 53 18.70 -9.32 -13.67
C MET A 53 18.33 -10.52 -14.56
N VAL A 54 17.57 -11.47 -14.00
CA VAL A 54 17.06 -12.63 -14.75
C VAL A 54 16.15 -12.19 -15.90
N SER A 55 15.19 -11.31 -15.64
CA SER A 55 14.27 -10.82 -16.67
C SER A 55 14.95 -9.98 -17.76
N LEU A 56 16.12 -9.39 -17.49
CA LEU A 56 16.94 -8.75 -18.52
C LEU A 56 17.69 -9.75 -19.41
N LEU A 57 18.17 -10.86 -18.83
CA LEU A 57 18.94 -11.88 -19.57
C LEU A 57 18.06 -12.91 -20.27
N LEU A 58 16.89 -13.21 -19.71
CA LEU A 58 15.98 -14.23 -20.21
C LEU A 58 15.53 -13.99 -21.66
N PRO A 59 15.21 -12.77 -22.11
CA PRO A 59 14.87 -12.50 -23.52
C PRO A 59 16.04 -12.83 -24.44
N VAL A 60 17.27 -12.42 -24.09
CA VAL A 60 18.46 -12.68 -24.91
C VAL A 60 18.65 -14.19 -25.11
N VAL A 61 18.64 -14.96 -24.01
CA VAL A 61 18.78 -16.42 -24.09
C VAL A 61 17.62 -17.07 -24.86
N SER A 62 16.38 -16.62 -24.62
CA SER A 62 15.19 -17.17 -25.26
C SER A 62 15.17 -16.92 -26.77
N PHE A 63 15.51 -15.69 -27.20
CA PHE A 63 15.57 -15.34 -28.62
C PHE A 63 16.73 -16.02 -29.32
N SER A 64 17.92 -16.09 -28.70
CA SER A 64 19.05 -16.82 -29.29
C SER A 64 18.77 -18.32 -29.42
N ALA A 65 18.05 -18.93 -28.46
CA ALA A 65 17.65 -20.33 -28.54
C ALA A 65 16.61 -20.57 -29.64
N LEU A 66 15.58 -19.71 -29.73
CA LEU A 66 14.60 -19.75 -30.83
C LEU A 66 15.25 -19.54 -32.19
N GLU A 67 16.24 -18.65 -32.24
CA GLU A 67 16.99 -18.39 -33.46
C GLU A 67 17.76 -19.61 -33.94
N ALA A 68 18.52 -20.25 -33.05
CA ALA A 68 19.24 -21.48 -33.36
C ALA A 68 18.31 -22.62 -33.83
N ILE A 69 17.07 -22.67 -33.33
CA ILE A 69 16.08 -23.68 -33.73
C ILE A 69 15.57 -23.42 -35.14
N TRP A 70 15.27 -22.17 -35.51
CA TRP A 70 14.60 -21.88 -36.77
C TRP A 70 15.56 -21.59 -37.93
N GLN A 71 16.84 -21.31 -37.65
CA GLN A 71 17.81 -20.88 -38.65
C GLN A 71 18.05 -21.94 -39.74
N PRO A 72 18.10 -23.25 -39.42
CA PRO A 72 18.28 -24.29 -40.43
C PRO A 72 17.05 -24.49 -41.33
N TRP A 73 15.85 -24.08 -40.87
CA TRP A 73 14.58 -24.47 -41.46
C TRP A 73 13.87 -23.33 -42.19
N LEU A 74 14.09 -22.08 -41.77
CA LEU A 74 13.46 -20.91 -42.35
C LEU A 74 14.37 -20.21 -43.36
N ARG A 75 13.79 -19.71 -44.45
CA ARG A 75 14.50 -18.80 -45.38
C ARG A 75 14.78 -17.45 -44.70
N PRO A 76 15.83 -16.71 -45.09
CA PRO A 76 16.22 -15.45 -44.44
C PRO A 76 15.09 -14.42 -44.30
N ARG A 77 14.23 -14.29 -45.31
CA ARG A 77 13.07 -13.38 -45.29
C ARG A 77 12.02 -13.71 -44.22
N TRP A 78 11.87 -15.00 -43.88
CA TRP A 78 10.92 -15.44 -42.85
C TRP A 78 11.53 -15.31 -41.46
N GLN A 79 12.86 -15.49 -41.34
CA GLN A 79 13.59 -15.21 -40.10
C GLN A 79 13.43 -13.73 -39.71
N THR A 80 13.67 -12.80 -40.65
CA THR A 80 13.50 -11.36 -40.39
C THR A 80 12.05 -10.99 -40.06
N ALA A 81 11.08 -11.53 -40.80
CA ALA A 81 9.67 -11.30 -40.52
C ALA A 81 9.25 -11.78 -39.13
N LEU A 82 9.72 -12.96 -38.72
CA LEU A 82 9.37 -13.55 -37.44
C LEU A 82 10.07 -12.85 -36.26
N SER A 83 11.34 -12.46 -36.41
CA SER A 83 12.03 -11.60 -35.45
C SER A 83 11.33 -10.24 -35.29
N GLY A 84 10.91 -9.62 -36.40
CA GLY A 84 10.14 -8.37 -36.37
C GLY A 84 8.78 -8.53 -35.69
N LEU A 85 8.08 -9.63 -35.93
CA LEU A 85 6.81 -9.96 -35.27
C LEU A 85 7.01 -10.10 -33.75
N LEU A 86 8.01 -10.86 -33.31
CA LEU A 86 8.27 -11.06 -31.89
C LEU A 86 8.68 -9.76 -31.19
N LEU A 87 9.50 -8.93 -31.84
CA LEU A 87 9.82 -7.59 -31.33
C LEU A 87 8.54 -6.75 -31.20
N GLY A 88 7.68 -6.76 -32.22
CA GLY A 88 6.39 -6.06 -32.18
C GLY A 88 5.51 -6.52 -31.02
N MET A 89 5.42 -7.83 -30.77
CA MET A 89 4.68 -8.39 -29.63
C MET A 89 5.24 -7.91 -28.29
N ILE A 90 6.57 -7.84 -28.13
CA ILE A 90 7.21 -7.31 -26.92
C ILE A 90 6.89 -5.82 -26.75
N LEU A 91 7.01 -5.03 -27.81
CA LEU A 91 6.71 -3.59 -27.73
C LEU A 91 5.25 -3.33 -27.35
N VAL A 92 4.32 -4.17 -27.81
CA VAL A 92 2.91 -4.10 -27.43
C VAL A 92 2.69 -4.53 -25.97
N GLU A 93 3.29 -5.63 -25.53
CA GLU A 93 3.16 -6.14 -24.16
C GLU A 93 3.76 -5.17 -23.12
N TYR A 94 4.92 -4.59 -23.44
CA TYR A 94 5.65 -3.64 -22.59
C TYR A 94 5.34 -2.18 -22.93
N TRP A 95 4.27 -1.92 -23.69
CA TRP A 95 3.86 -0.56 -24.02
C TRP A 95 3.61 0.21 -22.71
N PRO A 96 4.33 1.32 -22.44
CA PRO A 96 4.22 2.02 -21.18
C PRO A 96 2.78 2.50 -20.97
N LYS A 97 2.16 2.04 -19.89
CA LYS A 97 0.88 2.60 -19.44
C LYS A 97 1.16 3.93 -18.73
N PRO A 98 0.34 4.97 -18.96
CA PRO A 98 0.48 6.21 -18.23
C PRO A 98 0.36 5.93 -16.73
N VAL A 99 1.41 6.28 -15.99
CA VAL A 99 1.39 6.22 -14.53
C VAL A 99 0.70 7.48 -14.04
N HIS A 100 -0.28 7.31 -13.16
CA HIS A 100 -0.93 8.45 -12.51
C HIS A 100 0.09 9.11 -11.57
N LEU A 101 0.48 10.34 -11.89
CA LEU A 101 1.36 11.15 -11.05
C LEU A 101 0.48 12.04 -10.18
N THR A 102 0.56 11.86 -8.86
CA THR A 102 -0.09 12.76 -7.90
C THR A 102 0.63 14.10 -7.91
N THR A 103 -0.12 15.17 -8.16
CA THR A 103 0.33 16.55 -8.19
C THR A 103 -0.28 17.34 -7.04
N ALA A 104 0.18 18.58 -6.83
CA ALA A 104 -0.38 19.46 -5.81
C ALA A 104 -1.90 19.74 -6.01
N ASN A 105 -2.40 19.63 -7.24
CA ASN A 105 -3.82 19.82 -7.55
C ASN A 105 -4.69 18.64 -7.12
N ASP A 106 -4.08 17.46 -6.90
CA ASP A 106 -4.79 16.26 -6.46
C ASP A 106 -4.98 16.22 -4.93
N ILE A 107 -4.41 17.20 -4.20
CA ILE A 107 -4.58 17.30 -2.75
C ILE A 107 -5.99 17.84 -2.45
N PRO A 108 -6.84 17.08 -1.72
CA PRO A 108 -8.21 17.52 -1.42
C PRO A 108 -8.26 18.82 -0.60
N ALA A 109 -9.26 19.69 -0.86
CA ALA A 109 -9.30 21.02 -0.24
C ALA A 109 -9.44 20.98 1.30
N VAL A 110 -9.91 19.86 1.86
CA VAL A 110 -9.98 19.64 3.32
C VAL A 110 -8.62 19.84 4.01
N TYR A 111 -7.51 19.49 3.35
CA TYR A 111 -6.17 19.60 3.94
C TYR A 111 -5.67 21.06 3.99
N ALA A 112 -6.13 21.92 3.08
CA ALA A 112 -5.90 23.35 3.17
C ALA A 112 -6.56 23.95 4.43
N GLU A 113 -7.76 23.51 4.79
CA GLU A 113 -8.44 23.93 6.02
C GLU A 113 -7.72 23.41 7.27
N VAL A 114 -7.25 22.15 7.27
CA VAL A 114 -6.50 21.57 8.40
C VAL A 114 -5.24 22.38 8.75
N THR A 115 -4.59 22.97 7.74
CA THR A 115 -3.40 23.81 7.92
C THR A 115 -3.67 24.95 8.93
N ARG A 116 -4.86 25.54 8.88
CA ARG A 116 -5.28 26.69 9.69
C ARG A 116 -5.76 26.30 11.10
N LEU A 117 -6.02 25.01 11.34
CA LEU A 117 -6.56 24.55 12.62
C LEU A 117 -5.49 24.50 13.72
N PRO A 118 -5.85 24.84 14.98
CA PRO A 118 -4.96 24.70 16.11
C PRO A 118 -4.73 23.22 16.43
N GLY A 119 -3.51 22.87 16.89
CA GLY A 119 -3.12 21.49 17.19
C GLY A 119 -1.97 21.00 16.32
N THR A 120 -1.37 19.88 16.71
CA THR A 120 -0.08 19.41 16.15
C THR A 120 -0.20 18.15 15.31
N THR A 121 -1.29 17.38 15.47
CA THR A 121 -1.46 16.07 14.83
C THR A 121 -2.72 16.02 13.97
N LEU A 122 -2.66 15.41 12.79
CA LEU A 122 -3.83 15.10 11.97
C LEU A 122 -4.08 13.59 12.02
N PHE A 123 -5.30 13.18 12.32
CA PHE A 123 -5.72 11.79 12.23
C PHE A 123 -6.50 11.55 10.94
N PRO A 124 -5.89 11.04 9.87
CA PRO A 124 -6.65 10.57 8.71
C PRO A 124 -7.41 9.29 9.10
N VAL A 125 -8.57 9.06 8.49
CA VAL A 125 -9.24 7.75 8.49
C VAL A 125 -9.41 7.35 7.03
N PRO A 126 -8.80 6.25 6.58
CA PRO A 126 -8.11 5.25 7.38
C PRO A 126 -6.70 5.67 7.82
N PHE A 127 -6.16 4.96 8.82
CA PHE A 127 -4.79 5.13 9.30
C PHE A 127 -4.19 3.79 9.74
N GLY A 128 -2.86 3.71 9.83
CA GLY A 128 -2.22 2.49 10.28
C GLY A 128 -0.71 2.54 10.30
N LEU A 129 -0.12 1.40 10.61
CA LEU A 129 1.30 1.14 10.54
C LEU A 129 1.54 -0.03 9.59
N LEU A 130 2.49 0.15 8.68
CA LEU A 130 2.93 -0.87 7.74
C LEU A 130 4.45 -0.96 7.81
N ASP A 131 4.95 -2.16 8.00
CA ASP A 131 6.35 -2.50 7.73
C ASP A 131 6.51 -3.60 6.68
N GLY A 132 7.72 -4.11 6.49
CA GLY A 132 7.97 -5.16 5.51
C GLY A 132 7.27 -6.49 5.77
N ASN A 133 6.81 -6.75 6.99
CA ASN A 133 6.28 -8.04 7.43
C ASN A 133 4.90 -7.97 8.10
N ARG A 134 4.54 -6.83 8.68
CA ARG A 134 3.35 -6.64 9.52
C ARG A 134 2.62 -5.37 9.13
N GLN A 135 1.29 -5.46 9.17
CA GLN A 135 0.40 -4.34 8.97
C GLN A 135 -0.63 -4.28 10.11
N VAL A 136 -0.91 -3.08 10.60
CA VAL A 136 -2.00 -2.79 11.53
C VAL A 136 -2.79 -1.60 11.00
N GLY A 137 -4.09 -1.79 10.74
CA GLY A 137 -4.91 -0.79 10.08
C GLY A 137 -4.62 -0.68 8.58
N ILE A 138 -5.03 0.44 7.97
CA ILE A 138 -4.90 0.67 6.53
C ILE A 138 -4.09 1.96 6.33
N VAL A 139 -2.97 1.86 5.61
CA VAL A 139 -2.10 3.01 5.33
C VAL A 139 -2.39 3.50 3.92
N GLN A 140 -2.86 4.75 3.81
CA GLN A 140 -2.96 5.48 2.55
C GLN A 140 -1.67 6.26 2.32
N THR A 141 -0.91 5.89 1.30
CA THR A 141 0.41 6.49 1.00
C THR A 141 0.31 7.95 0.59
N GLU A 142 -0.83 8.36 0.04
CA GLU A 142 -1.13 9.74 -0.38
C GLU A 142 -1.09 10.70 0.81
N GLN A 143 -1.39 10.23 2.03
CA GLN A 143 -1.36 11.05 3.24
C GLN A 143 0.04 11.64 3.49
N PHE A 144 1.11 10.93 3.14
CA PHE A 144 2.48 11.47 3.26
C PHE A 144 2.73 12.62 2.30
N PHE A 145 2.12 12.59 1.11
CA PHE A 145 2.16 13.71 0.18
C PHE A 145 1.31 14.88 0.68
N TYR A 146 0.10 14.61 1.19
CA TYR A 146 -0.77 15.65 1.75
C TYR A 146 -0.15 16.36 2.96
N GLN A 147 0.75 15.69 3.70
CA GLN A 147 1.52 16.28 4.80
C GLN A 147 2.36 17.49 4.38
N THR A 148 2.75 17.56 3.10
CA THR A 148 3.50 18.70 2.56
C THR A 148 2.68 19.99 2.53
N GLN A 149 1.34 19.90 2.61
CA GLN A 149 0.43 21.04 2.67
C GLN A 149 0.03 21.38 4.11
N HIS A 150 -0.45 20.39 4.88
CA HIS A 150 -1.02 20.67 6.19
C HIS A 150 0.00 20.74 7.34
N HIS A 151 1.21 20.24 7.13
CA HIS A 151 2.35 20.30 8.07
C HIS A 151 2.07 19.78 9.50
N LYS A 152 1.04 18.93 9.66
CA LYS A 152 0.70 18.31 10.94
C LYS A 152 1.41 16.95 11.07
N LYS A 153 1.72 16.53 12.29
CA LYS A 153 2.20 15.17 12.58
C LYS A 153 1.14 14.17 12.15
N LEU A 154 1.60 13.05 11.59
CA LEU A 154 0.74 11.98 11.13
C LEU A 154 1.00 10.74 11.99
N PRO A 155 0.00 10.21 12.72
CA PRO A 155 0.12 8.98 13.49
C PRO A 155 -0.08 7.77 12.57
N ILE A 156 0.62 7.77 11.42
CA ILE A 156 0.70 6.67 10.46
C ILE A 156 2.16 6.41 10.12
N GLY A 157 2.45 5.23 9.59
CA GLY A 157 3.81 4.87 9.22
C GLY A 157 3.85 3.85 8.11
N TYR A 158 4.68 4.13 7.11
CA TYR A 158 5.14 3.14 6.15
C TYR A 158 6.67 3.10 6.19
N LEU A 159 7.20 2.18 6.99
CA LEU A 159 8.63 2.13 7.32
C LEU A 159 9.17 0.73 7.06
N SER A 160 10.45 0.61 6.68
CA SER A 160 11.03 -0.71 6.39
C SER A 160 11.03 -1.67 7.59
N ARG A 161 11.21 -1.13 8.80
CA ARG A 161 11.25 -1.90 10.05
C ARG A 161 10.62 -1.07 11.17
N ILE A 162 9.62 -1.64 11.84
CA ILE A 162 8.99 -1.04 13.00
C ILE A 162 9.14 -2.03 14.16
N SER A 163 9.50 -1.57 15.35
CA SER A 163 9.61 -2.48 16.49
C SER A 163 8.22 -3.04 16.86
N PRO A 164 8.14 -4.30 17.35
CA PRO A 164 6.89 -4.88 17.81
C PRO A 164 6.17 -4.01 18.86
N ASP A 165 6.93 -3.30 19.69
CA ASP A 165 6.40 -2.42 20.75
C ASP A 165 5.62 -1.23 20.19
N VAL A 166 6.03 -0.67 19.04
CA VAL A 166 5.31 0.43 18.41
C VAL A 166 3.95 -0.07 17.89
N PHE A 167 3.92 -1.25 17.25
CA PHE A 167 2.65 -1.88 16.86
C PHE A 167 1.76 -2.18 18.08
N ALA A 168 2.35 -2.72 19.15
CA ALA A 168 1.62 -2.99 20.39
C ALA A 168 1.04 -1.72 20.99
N SER A 169 1.80 -0.62 21.00
CA SER A 169 1.33 0.68 21.53
C SER A 169 0.10 1.22 20.79
N PHE A 170 -0.01 0.94 19.48
CA PHE A 170 -1.17 1.35 18.68
C PHE A 170 -2.42 0.53 19.03
N GLN A 171 -2.24 -0.77 19.27
CA GLN A 171 -3.34 -1.70 19.59
C GLN A 171 -3.79 -1.60 21.05
N GLN A 172 -2.85 -1.30 21.96
CA GLN A 172 -3.10 -1.21 23.40
C GLN A 172 -3.74 0.12 23.81
N ASP A 173 -3.55 1.19 23.03
CA ASP A 173 -4.27 2.45 23.24
C ASP A 173 -5.76 2.23 22.98
N ILE A 174 -6.60 2.47 24.00
CA ILE A 174 -8.01 2.07 23.98
C ILE A 174 -8.77 2.77 22.83
N VAL A 175 -8.50 4.05 22.60
CA VAL A 175 -9.18 4.81 21.54
C VAL A 175 -8.63 4.41 20.19
N LEU A 176 -7.30 4.39 20.05
CA LEU A 176 -6.64 4.10 18.78
C LEU A 176 -6.92 2.66 18.32
N GLY A 177 -6.80 1.68 19.22
CA GLY A 177 -7.06 0.27 18.96
C GLY A 177 -8.50 0.02 18.51
N ARG A 178 -9.48 0.75 19.06
CA ARG A 178 -10.89 0.66 18.63
C ARG A 178 -11.13 1.28 17.27
N LEU A 179 -10.55 2.44 17.00
CA LEU A 179 -10.60 3.04 15.67
C LEU A 179 -9.95 2.13 14.62
N LEU A 180 -8.81 1.51 14.96
CA LEU A 180 -8.12 0.52 14.14
C LEU A 180 -8.98 -0.74 13.90
N ALA A 181 -9.67 -1.24 14.92
CA ALA A 181 -10.57 -2.38 14.80
C ALA A 181 -11.77 -2.06 13.90
N LEU A 182 -12.45 -0.94 14.13
CA LEU A 182 -13.64 -0.55 13.36
C LEU A 182 -13.36 -0.21 11.90
N GLN A 183 -12.19 0.34 11.57
CA GLN A 183 -11.84 0.59 10.16
C GLN A 183 -11.48 -0.70 9.39
N THR A 184 -10.94 -1.70 10.09
CA THR A 184 -10.40 -2.93 9.46
C THR A 184 -11.47 -4.01 9.42
N HIS A 185 -12.28 -4.08 10.47
CA HIS A 185 -13.36 -5.04 10.66
C HIS A 185 -14.63 -4.29 11.09
N PRO A 186 -15.38 -3.70 10.15
CA PRO A 186 -16.59 -2.93 10.44
C PRO A 186 -17.63 -3.69 11.27
N ASP A 187 -17.69 -5.02 11.15
CA ASP A 187 -18.65 -5.88 11.87
C ASP A 187 -18.25 -6.17 13.32
N THR A 188 -17.12 -5.62 13.80
CA THR A 188 -16.66 -5.82 15.17
C THR A 188 -17.64 -5.19 16.16
N VAL A 189 -18.22 -6.04 17.02
CA VAL A 189 -19.01 -5.58 18.17
C VAL A 189 -18.05 -5.19 19.29
N LEU A 190 -17.96 -3.89 19.57
CA LEU A 190 -17.16 -3.38 20.68
C LEU A 190 -17.96 -3.41 21.98
N PRO A 191 -17.47 -4.08 23.05
CA PRO A 191 -18.28 -4.38 24.24
C PRO A 191 -18.60 -3.19 25.17
N VAL A 192 -17.91 -2.04 25.06
CA VAL A 192 -18.13 -0.86 25.94
C VAL A 192 -17.76 0.43 25.17
N VAL A 193 -18.51 1.53 25.25
CA VAL A 193 -18.09 2.84 24.69
C VAL A 193 -16.92 3.42 25.51
N CYS A 194 -15.96 4.13 24.90
CA CYS A 194 -14.84 4.71 25.67
C CYS A 194 -15.38 5.68 26.72
N THR A 195 -14.83 5.66 27.93
CA THR A 195 -15.21 6.66 28.94
C THR A 195 -14.70 8.04 28.50
N PRO A 196 -15.41 9.14 28.84
CA PRO A 196 -14.94 10.49 28.51
C PRO A 196 -13.51 10.76 28.98
N ALA A 197 -13.10 10.19 30.12
CA ALA A 197 -11.74 10.29 30.65
C ALA A 197 -10.69 9.63 29.72
N GLN A 198 -11.00 8.46 29.14
CA GLN A 198 -10.12 7.79 28.17
C GLN A 198 -9.97 8.61 26.89
N VAL A 199 -11.09 9.18 26.40
CA VAL A 199 -11.09 10.04 25.22
C VAL A 199 -10.26 11.30 25.48
N GLN A 200 -10.46 11.97 26.62
CA GLN A 200 -9.68 13.15 26.99
C GLN A 200 -8.19 12.84 27.18
N ALA A 201 -7.83 11.67 27.72
CA ALA A 201 -6.43 11.23 27.80
C ALA A 201 -5.80 11.08 26.41
N PHE A 202 -6.52 10.46 25.48
CA PHE A 202 -6.11 10.34 24.08
C PHE A 202 -5.93 11.72 23.42
N LEU A 203 -6.91 12.62 23.56
CA LEU A 203 -6.83 13.97 22.99
C LEU A 203 -5.65 14.78 23.57
N ARG A 204 -5.35 14.64 24.86
CA ARG A 204 -4.18 15.29 25.49
C ARG A 204 -2.86 14.70 25.01
N LYS A 205 -2.78 13.37 24.84
CA LYS A 205 -1.58 12.67 24.40
C LYS A 205 -1.20 13.03 22.96
N TYR A 206 -2.17 13.05 22.06
CA TYR A 206 -1.90 13.25 20.62
C TYR A 206 -2.11 14.67 20.12
N GLN A 207 -2.82 15.52 20.87
CA GLN A 207 -3.12 16.91 20.51
C GLN A 207 -3.64 17.06 19.05
N PRO A 208 -4.73 16.35 18.69
CA PRO A 208 -5.23 16.36 17.33
C PRO A 208 -5.78 17.73 16.95
N ALA A 209 -5.30 18.27 15.83
CA ALA A 209 -5.88 19.44 15.18
C ALA A 209 -7.23 19.10 14.54
N ALA A 210 -7.29 17.93 13.89
CA ALA A 210 -8.49 17.43 13.27
C ALA A 210 -8.44 15.91 13.07
N PHE A 211 -9.62 15.34 12.80
CA PHE A 211 -9.80 14.02 12.23
C PHE A 211 -10.38 14.22 10.82
N VAL A 212 -9.77 13.62 9.81
CA VAL A 212 -10.22 13.71 8.41
C VAL A 212 -10.61 12.33 7.93
N VAL A 213 -11.89 12.13 7.66
CA VAL A 213 -12.44 10.85 7.21
C VAL A 213 -12.56 10.85 5.70
N HIS A 214 -11.85 9.93 5.08
CA HIS A 214 -11.86 9.69 3.64
C HIS A 214 -13.27 9.33 3.13
N PRO A 215 -13.67 9.75 1.91
CA PRO A 215 -15.00 9.49 1.35
C PRO A 215 -15.47 8.04 1.51
N ASN A 216 -14.60 7.08 1.19
CA ASN A 216 -14.93 5.65 1.30
C ASN A 216 -15.30 5.19 2.73
N TYR A 217 -14.86 5.89 3.78
CA TYR A 217 -15.12 5.57 5.17
C TYR A 217 -16.25 6.39 5.78
N GLN A 218 -16.89 7.26 5.00
CA GLN A 218 -18.04 7.99 5.46
C GLN A 218 -19.19 7.06 5.80
N ASN A 219 -19.86 7.39 6.90
CA ASN A 219 -20.98 6.64 7.48
C ASN A 219 -20.67 5.17 7.85
N GLN A 220 -19.41 4.74 7.75
CA GLN A 220 -18.95 3.46 8.27
C GLN A 220 -18.86 3.48 9.81
N PRO A 221 -18.77 2.31 10.46
CA PRO A 221 -18.69 2.21 11.92
C PRO A 221 -17.60 3.08 12.55
N VAL A 222 -16.41 3.16 11.93
CA VAL A 222 -15.33 4.04 12.40
C VAL A 222 -15.72 5.53 12.38
N HIS A 223 -16.43 5.97 11.35
CA HIS A 223 -16.91 7.36 11.27
C HIS A 223 -17.98 7.65 12.32
N ARG A 224 -18.96 6.74 12.47
CA ARG A 224 -20.03 6.89 13.48
C ARG A 224 -19.43 6.92 14.88
N TYR A 225 -18.43 6.08 15.15
CA TYR A 225 -17.73 6.03 16.41
C TYR A 225 -16.97 7.34 16.70
N LEU A 226 -16.27 7.90 15.71
CA LEU A 226 -15.63 9.21 15.84
C LEU A 226 -16.64 10.30 16.18
N ARG A 227 -17.79 10.33 15.51
CA ARG A 227 -18.86 11.30 15.78
C ARG A 227 -19.40 11.17 17.21
N GLN A 228 -19.70 9.94 17.63
CA GLN A 228 -20.16 9.66 19.00
C GLN A 228 -19.13 10.06 20.06
N MET A 229 -17.85 9.91 19.76
CA MET A 229 -16.75 10.24 20.66
C MET A 229 -16.47 11.75 20.74
N LEU A 230 -16.52 12.46 19.61
CA LEU A 230 -16.00 13.81 19.48
C LEU A 230 -17.07 14.90 19.58
N LEU A 231 -18.27 14.68 19.01
CA LEU A 231 -19.34 15.69 19.02
C LEU A 231 -19.75 16.12 20.44
N PRO A 232 -19.90 15.20 21.43
CA PRO A 232 -20.19 15.61 22.81
C PRO A 232 -19.08 16.42 23.49
N LEU A 233 -17.87 16.46 22.92
CA LEU A 233 -16.71 17.18 23.45
C LEU A 233 -16.50 18.54 22.75
N GLY A 234 -17.50 19.04 22.01
CA GLY A 234 -17.42 20.34 21.33
C GLY A 234 -16.75 20.28 19.95
N TYR A 235 -16.57 19.10 19.37
CA TYR A 235 -16.13 19.01 17.98
C TYR A 235 -17.29 19.28 17.02
N SER A 236 -17.00 20.00 15.95
CA SER A 236 -17.89 20.22 14.81
C SER A 236 -17.47 19.36 13.63
N GLU A 237 -18.43 19.00 12.79
CA GLU A 237 -18.22 18.22 11.58
C GLU A 237 -18.60 19.03 10.33
N ARG A 238 -17.77 18.98 9.29
CA ARG A 238 -18.03 19.63 8.00
C ARG A 238 -17.60 18.72 6.85
N LEU A 239 -18.43 18.63 5.83
CA LEU A 239 -18.13 17.93 4.60
C LEU A 239 -17.42 18.87 3.61
N ILE A 240 -16.25 18.47 3.10
CA ILE A 240 -15.46 19.22 2.12
C ILE A 240 -14.94 18.22 1.08
N ASP A 241 -15.28 18.37 -0.20
CA ASP A 241 -14.87 17.47 -1.30
C ASP A 241 -15.12 15.98 -1.03
N GLY A 242 -16.22 15.66 -0.33
CA GLY A 242 -16.52 14.29 0.07
C GLY A 242 -15.64 13.75 1.20
N TYR A 243 -14.82 14.57 1.86
CA TYR A 243 -14.15 14.26 3.12
C TYR A 243 -14.94 14.83 4.30
N SER A 244 -15.02 14.09 5.41
CA SER A 244 -15.58 14.63 6.66
C SER A 244 -14.46 15.12 7.55
N LEU A 245 -14.49 16.42 7.85
CA LEU A 245 -13.56 17.10 8.75
C LEU A 245 -14.22 17.23 10.12
N LEU A 246 -13.63 16.60 11.15
CA LEU A 246 -14.00 16.81 12.55
C LEU A 246 -12.92 17.62 13.26
N TRP A 247 -13.28 18.79 13.79
CA TRP A 247 -12.36 19.68 14.49
C TRP A 247 -13.04 20.37 15.67
N ARG A 248 -12.25 20.91 16.62
CA ARG A 248 -12.78 21.72 17.72
C ARG A 248 -12.71 23.21 17.36
N PRO A 249 -13.83 23.95 17.32
CA PRO A 249 -13.82 25.38 17.03
C PRO A 249 -13.03 26.17 18.09
N ALA A 250 -12.31 27.21 17.65
CA ALA A 250 -11.48 28.03 18.52
C ALA A 250 -12.27 28.78 19.62
N SER A 251 -13.58 28.99 19.43
CA SER A 251 -14.46 29.66 20.40
C SER A 251 -14.68 28.88 21.70
N GLU A 252 -14.33 27.59 21.74
CA GLU A 252 -14.54 26.70 22.90
C GLU A 252 -13.23 26.26 23.58
N ILE A 253 -12.11 26.89 23.22
CA ILE A 253 -10.81 26.68 23.88
C ILE A 253 -10.66 27.77 24.96
N ARG A 254 -11.44 27.64 26.04
CA ARG A 254 -11.23 28.37 27.30
C ARG A 254 -10.87 27.39 28.40
#